data_AF-X0XSW4-F1
#
_entry.id   AF-X0XSW4-F1
#
_cell.length_a   1.000
_cell.length_b   1.000
_cell.length_c   1.000
_cell.angle_alpha   90.00
_cell.angle_beta   90.00
_cell.angle_gamma   90.00
#
_symmetry.space_group_name_H-M   'P 1'
#
loop_
_entity.id
_entity.type
_entity.pdbx_description
1 polymer ?
#
loop_
_entity_poly.entity_id
_entity_poly.type
_entity_poly.pdbx_seq_one_letter_code
_entity_poly.pdbx_strand_id
1 'polypeptide(L)'
;LNPLNIDEFELFDMYYTIIQGVQRDIPTTILYYDFTGIIPISTNDLFENIWYNYPNLEVFVNTSPIEFHQVLECLCLAMIAGDTPLNIENAWMRFPIFIELANMNFTQQNYFYAAQSLRKAADISDIYNSDEYFIRCEQTAYLFSKVNLYLEASQILEKADRKKSDDFKRIYADKMIIEGNKMFNAKNYDLAASQYEKAAQWALIELGDKELIQDTFKLGINSWISACDCEKAFRILDRLSHDEVVKVLVNV
;
A
#
# COMPACT_ATOMS: atom_id res chain seq x y z
N LEU A 1 24.32 4.27 -18.00
CA LEU A 1 24.88 5.52 -17.46
C LEU A 1 26.34 5.25 -17.12
N ASN A 2 27.28 6.06 -17.58
CA ASN A 2 28.66 5.96 -17.17
C ASN A 2 28.86 6.81 -15.90
N PRO A 3 29.21 6.22 -14.75
CA PRO A 3 29.30 6.98 -13.51
C PRO A 3 30.49 7.97 -13.48
N LEU A 4 31.41 7.87 -14.45
CA LEU A 4 32.53 8.81 -14.60
C LEU A 4 32.16 10.04 -15.43
N ASN A 5 31.01 10.02 -16.11
CA ASN A 5 30.57 11.08 -16.99
C ASN A 5 29.49 11.93 -16.32
N ILE A 6 29.87 13.13 -15.88
CA ILE A 6 28.97 14.05 -15.15
C ILE A 6 27.79 14.48 -16.05
N ASP A 7 28.04 14.70 -17.34
CA ASP A 7 27.00 15.14 -18.28
C ASP A 7 25.87 14.10 -18.41
N GLU A 8 26.21 12.80 -18.33
CA GLU A 8 25.20 11.73 -18.34
C GLU A 8 24.35 11.70 -17.06
N PHE A 9 24.94 12.05 -15.91
CA PHE A 9 24.20 12.18 -14.66
C PHE A 9 23.26 13.37 -14.67
N GLU A 10 23.72 14.54 -15.14
CA GLU A 10 22.86 15.72 -15.28
C GLU A 10 21.68 15.44 -16.23
N LEU A 11 21.95 14.74 -17.33
CA LEU A 11 20.93 14.31 -18.28
C LEU A 11 19.93 13.33 -17.63
N PHE A 12 20.44 12.38 -16.83
CA PHE A 12 19.61 11.46 -16.08
C PHE A 12 18.70 12.18 -15.09
N ASP A 13 19.22 13.13 -14.31
CA ASP A 13 18.43 13.88 -13.34
C ASP A 13 17.29 14.66 -14.02
N MET A 14 17.58 15.27 -15.18
CA MET A 14 16.54 15.92 -16.00
C MET A 14 15.46 14.92 -16.44
N TYR A 15 15.84 13.77 -16.99
CA TYR A 15 14.87 12.76 -17.44
C TYR A 15 14.08 12.15 -16.29
N TYR A 16 14.74 11.86 -15.18
CA TYR A 16 14.10 11.28 -14.02
C TYR A 16 13.07 12.25 -13.41
N THR A 17 13.39 13.55 -13.36
CA THR A 17 12.44 14.60 -12.96
C THR A 17 11.21 14.62 -13.87
N ILE A 18 11.40 14.48 -15.19
CA ILE A 18 10.29 14.39 -16.15
C ILE A 18 9.45 13.14 -15.88
N ILE A 19 10.08 11.98 -15.67
CA ILE A 19 9.40 10.69 -15.39
C ILE A 19 8.56 10.81 -14.12
N GLN A 20 9.12 11.36 -13.04
CA GLN A 20 8.38 11.59 -11.79
C GLN A 20 7.21 12.56 -11.99
N GLY A 21 7.34 13.54 -12.89
CA GLY A 21 6.28 14.48 -13.24
C GLY A 21 5.03 13.84 -13.88
N VAL A 22 5.14 12.62 -14.42
CA VAL A 22 4.02 11.91 -15.08
C VAL A 22 3.01 11.32 -14.08
N GLN A 23 3.25 11.42 -12.76
CA GLN A 23 2.39 10.87 -11.68
C GLN A 23 2.04 9.38 -11.85
N ARG A 24 2.89 8.63 -12.56
CA ARG A 24 2.80 7.18 -12.67
C ARG A 24 4.04 6.59 -12.04
N ASP A 25 3.83 5.64 -11.14
CA ASP A 25 4.92 4.82 -10.61
C ASP A 25 5.36 3.87 -11.71
N ILE A 26 6.36 4.28 -12.48
CA ILE A 26 6.99 3.48 -13.52
C ILE A 26 8.20 2.79 -12.88
N PRO A 27 8.17 1.46 -12.69
CA PRO A 27 9.33 0.73 -12.21
C PRO A 27 10.54 1.02 -13.09
N THR A 28 11.61 1.54 -12.49
CA THR A 28 12.77 2.04 -13.23
C THR A 28 14.05 1.49 -12.61
N THR A 29 14.96 1.03 -13.47
CA THR A 29 16.29 0.53 -13.10
C THR A 29 17.37 1.35 -13.78
N ILE A 30 18.47 1.61 -13.08
CA ILE A 30 19.68 2.20 -13.65
C ILE A 30 20.68 1.09 -13.92
N LEU A 31 21.22 1.08 -15.15
CA LEU A 31 22.36 0.24 -15.51
C LEU A 31 23.59 1.13 -15.64
N TYR A 32 24.53 0.99 -14.71
CA TYR A 32 25.85 1.57 -14.85
C TYR A 32 26.67 0.72 -15.81
N TYR A 33 27.23 1.36 -16.83
CA TYR A 33 28.01 0.67 -17.86
C TYR A 33 29.11 1.57 -18.40
N ASP A 34 30.29 1.00 -18.59
CA ASP A 34 31.37 1.60 -19.37
C ASP A 34 31.82 0.64 -20.49
N PHE A 35 32.18 1.17 -21.66
CA PHE A 35 32.61 0.38 -22.81
C PHE A 35 33.89 -0.42 -22.56
N THR A 36 34.74 0.04 -21.63
CA THR A 36 35.96 -0.70 -21.25
C THR A 36 35.65 -1.81 -20.23
N GLY A 37 34.43 -1.84 -19.68
CA GLY A 37 34.02 -2.76 -18.63
C GLY A 37 34.63 -2.46 -17.26
N ILE A 38 35.37 -1.37 -17.12
CA ILE A 38 36.06 -1.00 -15.88
C ILE A 38 35.45 0.27 -15.33
N ILE A 39 34.84 0.16 -14.14
CA ILE A 39 34.36 1.29 -13.36
C ILE A 39 35.26 1.37 -12.11
N PRO A 40 36.15 2.37 -12.00
CA PRO A 40 37.10 2.51 -10.90
C PRO A 40 36.45 3.15 -9.65
N ILE A 41 35.16 2.91 -9.46
CA ILE A 41 34.37 3.34 -8.30
C ILE A 41 33.85 2.08 -7.62
N SER A 42 33.83 2.06 -6.30
CA SER A 42 33.22 0.99 -5.53
C SER A 42 31.75 0.82 -5.92
N THR A 43 31.36 -0.40 -6.29
CA THR A 43 29.97 -0.74 -6.63
C THR A 43 29.03 -0.43 -5.47
N ASN A 44 29.47 -0.65 -4.23
CA ASN A 44 28.67 -0.36 -3.04
C ASN A 44 28.39 1.13 -2.91
N ASP A 45 29.40 1.97 -3.12
CA ASP A 45 29.28 3.42 -3.02
C ASP A 45 28.32 3.96 -4.10
N LEU A 46 28.34 3.38 -5.30
CA LEU A 46 27.39 3.70 -6.38
C LEU A 46 25.96 3.33 -6.00
N PHE A 47 25.76 2.15 -5.43
CA PHE A 47 24.46 1.67 -5.01
C PHE A 47 23.89 2.50 -3.86
N GLU A 48 24.67 2.72 -2.80
CA GLU A 48 24.26 3.50 -1.64
C GLU A 48 23.89 4.93 -2.03
N ASN A 49 24.69 5.59 -2.87
CA ASN A 49 24.41 6.93 -3.34
C ASN A 49 23.07 7.00 -4.09
N ILE A 50 22.82 6.07 -5.02
CA ILE A 50 21.55 6.05 -5.74
C ILE A 50 20.39 5.71 -4.83
N TRP A 51 20.49 4.71 -3.95
CA TRP A 51 19.36 4.35 -3.10
C TRP A 51 19.03 5.41 -2.05
N TYR A 52 20.01 6.22 -1.62
CA TYR A 52 19.78 7.35 -0.73
C TYR A 52 19.07 8.50 -1.44
N ASN A 53 19.52 8.86 -2.64
CA ASN A 53 18.99 10.01 -3.39
C ASN A 53 17.72 9.67 -4.20
N TYR A 54 17.61 8.42 -4.65
CA TYR A 54 16.55 7.89 -5.49
C TYR A 54 16.06 6.53 -4.97
N PRO A 55 15.38 6.49 -3.80
CA PRO A 55 15.01 5.24 -3.12
C PRO A 55 14.04 4.35 -3.92
N ASN A 56 13.41 4.89 -4.96
CA ASN A 56 12.48 4.15 -5.81
C ASN A 56 13.15 3.46 -7.00
N LEU A 57 14.46 3.65 -7.18
CA LEU A 57 15.23 3.04 -8.26
C LEU A 57 15.98 1.81 -7.75
N GLU A 58 16.22 0.89 -8.67
CA GLU A 58 17.17 -0.20 -8.48
C GLU A 58 18.34 -0.07 -9.45
N VAL A 59 19.51 -0.58 -9.05
CA VAL A 59 20.75 -0.34 -9.78
C VAL A 59 21.49 -1.64 -10.06
N PHE A 60 22.05 -1.74 -11.25
CA PHE A 60 23.02 -2.77 -11.61
C PHE A 60 24.27 -2.15 -12.23
N VAL A 61 25.40 -2.83 -12.11
CA VAL A 61 26.69 -2.39 -12.66
C VAL A 61 27.25 -3.46 -13.59
N ASN A 62 27.61 -3.06 -14.82
CA ASN A 62 28.27 -3.89 -15.82
C ASN A 62 27.62 -5.29 -15.99
N THR A 63 26.29 -5.36 -15.94
CA THR A 63 25.56 -6.63 -16.07
C THR A 63 25.92 -7.32 -17.37
N SER A 64 26.38 -8.56 -17.30
CA SER A 64 26.67 -9.33 -18.50
C SER A 64 25.37 -9.68 -19.26
N PRO A 65 25.42 -9.93 -20.58
CA PRO A 65 24.23 -10.35 -21.33
C PRO A 65 23.56 -11.61 -20.77
N ILE A 66 24.33 -12.48 -20.09
CA ILE A 66 23.83 -13.71 -19.48
C ILE A 66 23.03 -13.40 -18.21
N GLU A 67 23.46 -12.42 -17.41
CA GLU A 67 22.83 -12.01 -16.15
C GLU A 67 21.70 -11.00 -16.34
N PHE A 68 21.48 -10.52 -17.57
CA PHE A 68 20.42 -9.54 -17.87
C PHE A 68 19.02 -10.02 -17.47
N HIS A 69 18.81 -11.34 -17.38
CA HIS A 69 17.56 -11.91 -16.88
C HIS A 69 17.21 -11.42 -15.46
N GLN A 70 18.19 -11.14 -14.60
CA GLN A 70 17.96 -10.63 -13.24
C GLN A 70 17.35 -9.22 -13.26
N VAL A 71 17.80 -8.38 -14.20
CA VAL A 71 17.26 -7.02 -14.39
C VAL A 71 15.80 -7.11 -14.83
N LEU A 72 15.51 -8.00 -15.78
CA LEU A 72 14.15 -8.23 -16.27
C LEU A 72 13.24 -8.79 -15.18
N GLU A 73 13.71 -9.78 -14.42
CA GLU A 73 12.97 -10.36 -13.29
C GLU A 73 12.63 -9.29 -12.26
N CYS A 74 13.62 -8.47 -11.87
CA CYS A 74 13.43 -7.37 -10.93
C CYS A 74 12.34 -6.38 -11.40
N LEU A 75 12.38 -5.97 -12.67
CA LEU A 75 11.35 -5.10 -13.26
C LEU A 75 9.99 -5.78 -13.34
N CYS A 76 9.92 -7.05 -13.73
CA CYS A 76 8.66 -7.78 -13.83
C CYS A 76 7.98 -7.94 -12.47
N LEU A 77 8.75 -8.29 -11.43
CA LEU A 77 8.24 -8.38 -10.05
C LEU A 77 7.70 -7.02 -9.57
N ALA A 78 8.44 -5.95 -9.84
CA ALA A 78 8.03 -4.59 -9.52
C ALA A 78 6.72 -4.20 -10.21
N MET A 79 6.60 -4.52 -11.50
CA MET A 79 5.38 -4.26 -12.28
C MET A 79 4.17 -5.07 -11.79
N ILE A 80 4.37 -6.34 -11.42
CA ILE A 80 3.30 -7.20 -10.89
C ILE A 80 2.84 -6.71 -9.51
N ALA A 81 3.79 -6.35 -8.64
CA ALA A 81 3.51 -5.85 -7.31
C ALA A 81 2.97 -4.40 -7.31
N GLY A 82 3.15 -3.67 -8.42
CA GLY A 82 2.85 -2.23 -8.50
C GLY A 82 3.75 -1.43 -7.56
N ASP A 83 5.01 -1.82 -7.43
CA ASP A 83 5.91 -1.32 -6.40
C ASP A 83 7.32 -1.09 -6.97
N THR A 84 8.24 -0.52 -6.17
CA THR A 84 9.60 -0.22 -6.60
C THR A 84 10.41 -1.50 -6.86
N PRO A 85 11.27 -1.51 -7.89
CA PRO A 85 12.16 -2.63 -8.14
C PRO A 85 13.08 -2.90 -6.95
N LEU A 86 13.23 -4.18 -6.64
CA LEU A 86 14.10 -4.69 -5.59
C LEU A 86 14.87 -5.89 -6.14
N ASN A 87 16.19 -5.77 -6.19
CA ASN A 87 17.04 -6.90 -6.52
C ASN A 87 17.26 -7.77 -5.27
N ILE A 88 16.75 -9.01 -5.31
CA ILE A 88 16.78 -9.94 -4.18
C ILE A 88 18.22 -10.28 -3.76
N GLU A 89 19.18 -10.27 -4.68
CA GLU A 89 20.58 -10.63 -4.40
C GLU A 89 21.31 -9.61 -3.50
N ASN A 90 20.95 -8.32 -3.62
CA ASN A 90 21.58 -7.23 -2.87
C ASN A 90 20.62 -6.49 -1.94
N ALA A 91 19.39 -6.97 -1.78
CA ALA A 91 18.36 -6.37 -0.95
C ALA A 91 18.80 -6.14 0.50
N TRP A 92 19.65 -7.02 1.05
CA TRP A 92 20.23 -6.87 2.38
C TRP A 92 21.05 -5.56 2.55
N MET A 93 21.66 -5.02 1.49
CA MET A 93 22.38 -3.74 1.53
C MET A 93 21.42 -2.55 1.65
N ARG A 94 20.23 -2.66 1.05
CA ARG A 94 19.20 -1.61 1.08
C ARG A 94 18.50 -1.53 2.44
N PHE A 95 18.50 -2.63 3.17
CA PHE A 95 17.84 -2.73 4.47
C PHE A 95 18.21 -1.61 5.44
N PRO A 96 19.49 -1.37 5.81
CA PRO A 96 19.86 -0.28 6.72
C PRO A 96 19.46 1.10 6.18
N ILE A 97 19.55 1.32 4.86
CA ILE A 97 19.15 2.58 4.21
C ILE A 97 17.65 2.83 4.41
N PHE A 98 16.81 1.82 4.22
CA PHE A 98 15.38 1.96 4.45
C PHE A 98 15.03 2.27 5.91
N ILE A 99 15.79 1.74 6.87
CA ILE A 99 15.60 2.07 8.29
C ILE A 99 15.99 3.51 8.58
N GLU A 100 17.10 3.98 8.03
CA GLU A 100 17.53 5.36 8.18
C GLU A 100 16.50 6.33 7.57
N LEU A 101 16.05 6.07 6.33
CA LEU A 101 15.01 6.85 5.66
C LEU A 101 13.69 6.84 6.43
N ALA A 102 13.29 5.70 7.00
CA ALA A 102 12.09 5.61 7.83
C ALA A 102 12.20 6.49 9.07
N ASN A 103 13.35 6.45 9.76
CA ASN A 103 13.60 7.25 10.95
C ASN A 103 13.64 8.76 10.64
N MET A 104 14.31 9.16 9.56
CA MET A 104 14.34 10.56 9.10
C MET A 104 12.93 11.08 8.82
N ASN A 105 12.15 10.33 8.03
CA ASN A 105 10.77 10.70 7.71
C ASN A 105 9.87 10.72 8.96
N PHE A 106 10.07 9.80 9.91
CA PHE A 106 9.34 9.77 11.16
C PHE A 106 9.62 11.02 12.01
N THR A 107 10.89 11.42 12.16
CA THR A 107 11.27 12.66 12.87
C THR A 107 10.65 13.90 12.22
N GLN A 108 10.53 13.91 10.89
CA GLN A 108 9.88 14.97 10.12
C GLN A 108 8.35 14.91 10.13
N GLN A 109 7.74 13.91 10.80
CA GLN A 109 6.30 13.64 10.81
C GLN A 109 5.71 13.28 9.44
N ASN A 110 6.56 12.90 8.49
CA ASN A 110 6.17 12.39 7.17
C ASN A 110 5.81 10.90 7.26
N TYR A 111 4.74 10.59 8.00
CA TYR A 111 4.38 9.21 8.36
C TYR A 111 4.11 8.29 7.16
N PHE A 112 3.59 8.83 6.06
CA PHE A 112 3.35 8.05 4.84
C PHE A 112 4.66 7.52 4.24
N TYR A 113 5.64 8.40 4.02
CA TYR A 113 6.95 8.02 3.48
C TYR A 113 7.72 7.15 4.47
N ALA A 114 7.61 7.43 5.77
CA ALA A 114 8.17 6.55 6.80
C ALA A 114 7.59 5.14 6.74
N ALA A 115 6.26 5.00 6.56
CA ALA A 115 5.60 3.71 6.42
C ALA A 115 6.04 2.97 5.15
N GLN A 116 6.20 3.67 4.02
CA GLN A 116 6.70 3.05 2.79
C GLN A 116 8.13 2.51 2.94
N SER A 117 9.06 3.30 3.48
CA SER A 117 10.43 2.83 3.72
C SER A 117 10.44 1.62 4.66
N LEU A 118 9.63 1.64 5.72
CA LEU A 118 9.59 0.54 6.68
C LEU A 118 8.93 -0.72 6.13
N ARG A 119 7.91 -0.56 5.26
CA ARG A 119 7.32 -1.65 4.48
C ARG A 119 8.39 -2.36 3.66
N LYS A 120 9.24 -1.62 2.95
CA LYS A 120 10.35 -2.21 2.18
C LYS A 120 11.30 -3.00 3.06
N ALA A 121 11.63 -2.48 4.24
CA ALA A 121 12.45 -3.23 5.18
C ALA A 121 11.73 -4.49 5.72
N ALA A 122 10.42 -4.45 5.90
CA ALA A 122 9.62 -5.63 6.28
C ALA A 122 9.62 -6.67 5.15
N ASP A 123 9.46 -6.27 3.89
CA ASP A 123 9.52 -7.18 2.73
C ASP A 123 10.89 -7.87 2.63
N ILE A 124 11.97 -7.10 2.83
CA ILE A 124 13.34 -7.66 2.90
C ILE A 124 13.47 -8.64 4.07
N SER A 125 12.87 -8.33 5.22
CA SER A 125 12.89 -9.22 6.39
C SER A 125 12.14 -10.53 6.13
N ASP A 126 11.04 -10.49 5.36
CA ASP A 126 10.29 -11.67 4.93
C ASP A 126 11.18 -12.55 4.02
N ILE A 127 11.79 -11.94 2.99
CA ILE A 127 12.67 -12.62 2.02
C ILE A 127 13.79 -13.38 2.73
N TYR A 128 14.45 -12.76 3.71
CA TYR A 128 15.56 -13.37 4.43
C TYR A 128 15.15 -14.11 5.73
N ASN A 129 13.85 -14.29 6.00
CA ASN A 129 13.32 -14.94 7.20
C ASN A 129 13.91 -14.40 8.51
N SER A 130 13.98 -13.07 8.65
CA SER A 130 14.50 -12.41 9.85
C SER A 130 13.53 -12.53 11.03
N ASP A 131 14.06 -12.78 12.23
CA ASP A 131 13.29 -12.83 13.48
C ASP A 131 12.55 -11.50 13.78
N GLU A 132 13.02 -10.39 13.22
CA GLU A 132 12.43 -9.06 13.41
C GLU A 132 11.30 -8.73 12.43
N TYR A 133 10.97 -9.63 11.50
CA TYR A 133 9.93 -9.43 10.48
C TYR A 133 8.61 -8.97 11.11
N PHE A 134 8.16 -9.66 12.17
CA PHE A 134 6.93 -9.33 12.87
C PHE A 134 6.93 -7.90 13.44
N ILE A 135 8.01 -7.51 14.12
CA ILE A 135 8.16 -6.19 14.73
C ILE A 135 8.06 -5.10 13.65
N ARG A 136 8.66 -5.33 12.49
CA ARG A 136 8.66 -4.39 11.37
C ARG A 136 7.28 -4.28 10.72
N CYS A 137 6.55 -5.38 10.62
CA CYS A 137 5.15 -5.36 10.17
C CYS A 137 4.28 -4.53 11.11
N GLU A 138 4.42 -4.71 12.43
CA GLU A 138 3.66 -3.92 13.42
C GLU A 138 3.99 -2.43 13.34
N GLN A 139 5.27 -2.07 13.27
CA GLN A 139 5.70 -0.69 13.15
C GLN A 139 5.17 -0.06 11.85
N THR A 140 5.21 -0.79 10.74
CA THR A 140 4.70 -0.34 9.43
C THR A 140 3.19 -0.10 9.49
N ALA A 141 2.44 -1.07 10.02
CA ALA A 141 0.99 -0.95 10.19
C ALA A 141 0.61 0.22 11.11
N TYR A 142 1.37 0.43 12.19
CA TYR A 142 1.21 1.59 13.06
C TYR A 142 1.40 2.92 12.31
N LEU A 143 2.43 3.05 11.49
CA LEU A 143 2.67 4.27 10.71
C LEU A 143 1.57 4.51 9.66
N PHE A 144 1.11 3.48 8.95
CA PHE A 144 -0.03 3.59 8.05
C PHE A 144 -1.32 4.01 8.78
N SER A 145 -1.55 3.49 9.99
CA SER A 145 -2.72 3.87 10.80
C SER A 145 -2.72 5.35 11.17
N LYS A 146 -1.55 6.00 11.32
CA LYS A 146 -1.44 7.44 11.61
C LYS A 146 -1.95 8.32 10.48
N VAL A 147 -1.93 7.83 9.25
CA VAL A 147 -2.42 8.53 8.06
C VAL A 147 -3.79 8.02 7.59
N ASN A 148 -4.46 7.19 8.39
CA ASN A 148 -5.76 6.55 8.09
C ASN A 148 -5.73 5.55 6.92
N LEU A 149 -4.56 5.03 6.56
CA LEU A 149 -4.38 3.99 5.54
C LEU A 149 -4.54 2.60 6.18
N TYR A 150 -5.77 2.27 6.57
CA TYR A 150 -6.05 1.05 7.34
C TYR A 150 -5.99 -0.23 6.51
N LEU A 151 -6.25 -0.15 5.19
CA LEU A 151 -6.17 -1.31 4.31
C LEU A 151 -4.71 -1.73 4.09
N GLU A 152 -3.83 -0.75 3.89
CA GLU A 152 -2.40 -0.94 3.79
C GLU A 152 -1.84 -1.52 5.09
N ALA A 153 -2.30 -1.02 6.24
CA ALA A 153 -1.95 -1.58 7.55
C ALA A 153 -2.42 -3.05 7.70
N SER A 154 -3.63 -3.37 7.23
CA SER A 154 -4.17 -4.74 7.24
C SER A 154 -3.36 -5.68 6.34
N GLN A 155 -3.04 -5.27 5.11
CA GLN A 155 -2.29 -6.07 4.15
C GLN A 155 -0.92 -6.49 4.70
N ILE A 156 -0.21 -5.57 5.35
CA ILE A 156 1.11 -5.86 5.95
C ILE A 156 1.01 -6.89 7.08
N LEU A 157 -0.07 -6.85 7.86
CA LEU A 157 -0.27 -7.79 8.96
C LEU A 157 -0.97 -9.09 8.56
N GLU A 158 -1.44 -9.23 7.31
CA GLU A 158 -2.23 -10.39 6.90
C GLU A 158 -1.51 -11.73 7.13
N LYS A 159 -0.21 -11.76 6.83
CA LYS A 159 0.65 -12.93 7.09
C LYS A 159 1.20 -12.98 8.52
N ALA A 160 1.49 -11.82 9.12
CA ALA A 160 2.19 -11.71 10.41
C ALA A 160 1.25 -11.84 11.62
N ASP A 161 0.08 -11.20 11.59
CA ASP A 161 -0.96 -11.25 12.62
C ASP A 161 -2.34 -11.05 11.98
N ARG A 162 -2.96 -12.17 11.59
CA ARG A 162 -4.28 -12.16 10.96
C ARG A 162 -5.34 -11.46 11.82
N LYS A 163 -5.27 -11.59 13.15
CA LYS A 163 -6.26 -10.97 14.04
C LYS A 163 -6.16 -9.45 13.98
N LYS A 164 -4.94 -8.89 14.06
CA LYS A 164 -4.74 -7.44 13.92
C LYS A 164 -5.06 -6.95 12.51
N SER A 165 -4.79 -7.76 11.49
CA SER A 165 -5.22 -7.46 10.12
C SER A 165 -6.74 -7.29 10.04
N ASP A 166 -7.50 -8.22 10.62
CA ASP A 166 -8.96 -8.16 10.68
C ASP A 166 -9.45 -6.95 11.50
N ASP A 167 -8.76 -6.61 12.60
CA ASP A 167 -9.06 -5.40 13.39
C ASP A 167 -8.90 -4.11 12.55
N PHE A 168 -7.87 -4.01 11.71
CA PHE A 168 -7.69 -2.87 10.80
C PHE A 168 -8.75 -2.83 9.70
N LYS A 169 -9.13 -3.98 9.14
CA LYS A 169 -10.26 -4.10 8.22
C LYS A 169 -11.56 -3.61 8.86
N ARG A 170 -11.79 -3.95 10.13
CA ARG A 170 -12.95 -3.46 10.89
C ARG A 170 -12.92 -1.95 11.08
N ILE A 171 -11.78 -1.38 11.45
CA ILE A 171 -11.61 0.09 11.58
C ILE A 171 -11.90 0.80 10.25
N TYR A 172 -11.49 0.21 9.11
CA TYR A 172 -11.81 0.73 7.79
C TYR A 172 -13.33 0.76 7.55
N ALA A 173 -14.04 -0.34 7.82
CA ALA A 173 -15.50 -0.38 7.70
C ALA A 173 -16.17 0.64 8.65
N ASP A 174 -15.73 0.75 9.90
CA ASP A 174 -16.25 1.71 10.87
C ASP A 174 -16.07 3.16 10.39
N LYS A 175 -14.95 3.48 9.73
CA LYS A 175 -14.73 4.80 9.12
C LYS A 175 -15.73 5.08 8.00
N MET A 176 -16.04 4.11 7.14
CA MET A 176 -17.07 4.26 6.11
C MET A 176 -18.45 4.53 6.72
N ILE A 177 -18.79 3.85 7.83
CA ILE A 177 -20.04 4.06 8.57
C ILE A 177 -20.08 5.46 9.19
N ILE A 178 -18.98 5.95 9.76
CA ILE A 178 -18.87 7.31 10.29
C ILE A 178 -19.11 8.35 9.19
N GLU A 179 -18.58 8.14 7.99
CA GLU A 179 -18.86 9.00 6.84
C GLU A 179 -20.34 8.97 6.44
N GLY A 180 -20.96 7.80 6.42
CA GLY A 180 -22.40 7.66 6.23
C GLY A 180 -23.20 8.44 7.28
N ASN A 181 -22.81 8.35 8.56
CA ASN A 181 -23.44 9.09 9.66
C ASN A 181 -23.36 10.60 9.47
N LYS A 182 -22.22 11.11 8.97
CA LYS A 182 -22.08 12.54 8.65
C LYS A 182 -23.05 12.96 7.55
N MET A 183 -23.19 12.15 6.49
CA MET A 183 -24.14 12.43 5.38
C MET A 183 -25.59 12.37 5.85
N PHE A 184 -25.93 11.39 6.70
CA PHE A 184 -27.26 11.24 7.28
C PHE A 184 -27.64 12.46 8.13
N ASN A 185 -26.72 12.91 9.00
CA ASN A 185 -26.93 14.10 9.83
C ASN A 185 -27.05 15.39 8.99
N ALA A 186 -26.40 15.43 7.82
CA ALA A 186 -26.56 16.51 6.85
C ALA A 186 -27.86 16.41 6.03
N LYS A 187 -28.71 15.42 6.30
CA LYS A 187 -29.96 15.11 5.57
C LYS A 187 -29.76 14.68 4.10
N ASN A 188 -28.54 14.30 3.74
CA ASN A 188 -28.24 13.70 2.44
C ASN A 188 -28.45 12.18 2.53
N TYR A 189 -29.72 11.78 2.67
CA TYR A 189 -30.10 10.42 3.03
C TYR A 189 -29.77 9.38 1.95
N ASP A 190 -29.84 9.75 0.68
CA ASP A 190 -29.47 8.93 -0.47
C ASP A 190 -27.97 8.62 -0.52
N LEU A 191 -27.14 9.62 -0.26
CA LEU A 191 -25.68 9.47 -0.17
C LEU A 191 -25.30 8.63 1.06
N ALA A 192 -25.94 8.89 2.20
CA ALA A 192 -25.73 8.10 3.42
C ALA A 192 -26.08 6.62 3.19
N ALA A 193 -27.26 6.36 2.61
CA ALA A 193 -27.71 5.00 2.30
C ALA A 193 -26.72 4.26 1.39
N SER A 194 -26.26 4.93 0.32
CA SER A 194 -25.25 4.38 -0.59
C SER A 194 -23.92 4.09 0.10
N GLN A 195 -23.51 4.93 1.05
CA GLN A 195 -22.27 4.75 1.81
C GLN A 195 -22.37 3.56 2.77
N TYR A 196 -23.48 3.42 3.51
CA TYR A 196 -23.70 2.26 4.37
C TYR A 196 -23.77 0.96 3.57
N GLU A 197 -24.47 0.96 2.43
CA GLU A 197 -24.56 -0.22 1.58
C GLU A 197 -23.18 -0.68 1.10
N LYS A 198 -22.31 0.26 0.68
CA LYS A 198 -20.92 -0.03 0.33
C LYS A 198 -20.14 -0.61 1.50
N ALA A 199 -20.28 -0.04 2.70
CA ALA A 199 -19.59 -0.53 3.89
C ALA A 199 -20.03 -1.95 4.27
N ALA A 200 -21.33 -2.24 4.22
CA ALA A 200 -21.88 -3.56 4.52
C ALA A 200 -21.44 -4.62 3.49
N GLN A 201 -21.45 -4.27 2.20
CA GLN A 201 -20.98 -5.17 1.13
C GLN A 201 -19.49 -5.46 1.25
N TRP A 202 -18.69 -4.43 1.53
CA TRP A 202 -17.26 -4.60 1.73
C TRP A 202 -16.99 -5.50 2.95
N ALA A 203 -17.65 -5.25 4.08
CA ALA A 203 -17.51 -6.10 5.28
C ALA A 203 -17.98 -7.54 5.05
N LEU A 204 -19.01 -7.75 4.22
CA LEU A 204 -19.47 -9.08 3.83
C LEU A 204 -18.40 -9.86 3.06
N ILE A 205 -17.68 -9.19 2.16
CA ILE A 205 -16.63 -9.81 1.34
C ILE A 205 -15.36 -10.03 2.16
N GLU A 206 -14.95 -9.04 2.96
CA GLU A 206 -13.61 -8.98 3.56
C GLU A 206 -13.52 -9.49 5.01
N LEU A 207 -14.60 -9.38 5.79
CA LEU A 207 -14.60 -9.67 7.24
C LEU A 207 -15.52 -10.83 7.62
N GLY A 208 -16.69 -10.96 6.99
CA GLY A 208 -17.70 -11.93 7.38
C GLY A 208 -18.30 -11.69 8.78
N ASP A 209 -18.08 -10.52 9.39
CA ASP A 209 -18.66 -10.13 10.68
C ASP A 209 -20.17 -9.86 10.52
N LYS A 210 -20.97 -10.88 10.86
CA LYS A 210 -22.43 -10.85 10.69
C LYS A 210 -23.11 -9.72 11.44
N GLU A 211 -22.60 -9.32 12.60
CA GLU A 211 -23.21 -8.26 13.41
C GLU A 211 -23.00 -6.91 12.73
N LEU A 212 -21.74 -6.60 12.37
CA LEU A 212 -21.39 -5.39 11.65
C LEU A 212 -22.15 -5.27 10.32
N ILE A 213 -22.23 -6.36 9.55
CA ILE A 213 -22.93 -6.39 8.26
C ILE A 213 -24.41 -6.08 8.45
N GLN A 214 -25.08 -6.75 9.40
CA GLN A 214 -26.51 -6.58 9.64
C GLN A 214 -26.83 -5.16 10.11
N ASP A 215 -26.07 -4.63 11.07
CA ASP A 215 -26.31 -3.29 11.59
C ASP A 215 -26.04 -2.21 10.54
N THR A 216 -25.03 -2.41 9.71
CA THR A 216 -24.73 -1.49 8.61
C THR A 216 -25.82 -1.52 7.52
N PHE A 217 -26.35 -2.69 7.16
CA PHE A 217 -27.48 -2.78 6.24
C PHE A 217 -28.74 -2.12 6.82
N LYS A 218 -29.02 -2.24 8.12
CA LYS A 218 -30.12 -1.52 8.78
C LYS A 218 -29.97 0.00 8.62
N LEU A 219 -28.76 0.53 8.84
CA LEU A 219 -28.49 1.96 8.63
C LEU A 219 -28.76 2.38 7.18
N GLY A 220 -28.36 1.55 6.22
CA GLY A 220 -28.65 1.76 4.80
C GLY A 220 -30.16 1.79 4.49
N ILE A 221 -30.91 0.81 4.99
CA ILE A 221 -32.37 0.71 4.82
C ILE A 221 -33.07 1.93 5.42
N ASN A 222 -32.74 2.28 6.67
CA ASN A 222 -33.32 3.44 7.36
C ASN A 222 -33.05 4.75 6.60
N SER A 223 -31.87 4.85 5.99
CA SER A 223 -31.49 5.99 5.17
C SER A 223 -32.29 6.04 3.86
N TRP A 224 -32.49 4.91 3.17
CA TRP A 224 -33.34 4.85 1.98
C TRP A 224 -34.81 5.19 2.27
N ILE A 225 -35.35 4.72 3.41
CA ILE A 225 -36.69 5.09 3.87
C ILE A 225 -36.77 6.59 4.15
N SER A 226 -35.75 7.16 4.81
CA SER A 226 -35.67 8.60 5.09
C SER A 226 -35.55 9.45 3.82
N ALA A 227 -34.98 8.89 2.76
CA ALA A 227 -34.93 9.49 1.42
C ALA A 227 -36.25 9.36 0.64
N CYS A 228 -37.28 8.71 1.21
CA CYS A 228 -38.53 8.33 0.55
C CYS A 228 -38.36 7.41 -0.67
N ASP A 229 -37.26 6.64 -0.75
CA ASP A 229 -36.95 5.71 -1.84
C ASP A 229 -36.98 4.26 -1.33
N CYS A 230 -38.18 3.81 -0.96
CA CYS A 230 -38.39 2.48 -0.36
C CYS A 230 -38.04 1.33 -1.31
N GLU A 231 -38.08 1.54 -2.64
CA GLU A 231 -37.70 0.51 -3.61
C GLU A 231 -36.23 0.09 -3.42
N LYS A 232 -35.34 1.05 -3.21
CA LYS A 232 -33.92 0.75 -2.93
C LYS A 232 -33.71 0.07 -1.59
N ALA A 233 -34.52 0.39 -0.58
CA ALA A 233 -34.52 -0.35 0.69
C ALA A 233 -34.86 -1.84 0.49
N PHE A 234 -35.88 -2.16 -0.31
CA PHE A 234 -36.24 -3.54 -0.62
C PHE A 234 -35.14 -4.26 -1.42
N ARG A 235 -34.46 -3.58 -2.36
CA ARG A 235 -33.33 -4.17 -3.10
C ARG A 235 -32.18 -4.61 -2.21
N ILE A 236 -31.98 -3.96 -1.05
CA ILE A 236 -30.99 -4.42 -0.06
C ILE A 236 -31.46 -5.72 0.58
N LEU A 237 -32.74 -5.81 0.95
CA LEU A 237 -33.32 -7.01 1.57
C LEU A 237 -33.31 -8.22 0.62
N ASP A 238 -33.58 -8.00 -0.67
CA ASP A 238 -33.57 -9.07 -1.69
C ASP A 238 -32.19 -9.76 -1.84
N ARG A 239 -31.12 -9.10 -1.38
CA ARG A 239 -29.74 -9.63 -1.42
C ARG A 239 -29.37 -10.42 -0.17
N LEU A 240 -30.19 -10.37 0.87
CA LEU A 240 -29.96 -11.07 2.13
C LEU A 240 -30.76 -12.38 2.14
N SER A 241 -30.25 -13.39 2.85
CA SER A 241 -31.04 -14.61 3.09
C SER A 241 -32.26 -14.30 3.95
N HIS A 242 -33.30 -15.15 3.91
CA HIS A 242 -34.53 -14.93 4.68
C HIS A 242 -34.27 -14.73 6.18
N ASP A 243 -33.36 -15.51 6.77
CA ASP A 243 -32.98 -15.40 8.17
C ASP A 243 -32.28 -14.08 8.50
N GLU A 244 -31.50 -13.53 7.56
CA GLU A 244 -30.82 -12.24 7.69
C GLU A 244 -31.80 -11.09 7.53
N VAL A 245 -32.74 -11.18 6.57
CA VAL A 245 -33.83 -10.21 6.40
C VAL A 245 -34.64 -10.07 7.68
N VAL A 246 -35.03 -11.19 8.31
CA VAL A 246 -35.77 -11.15 9.58
C VAL A 246 -34.96 -10.44 10.66
N LYS A 247 -33.66 -10.75 10.82
CA LYS A 247 -32.80 -10.10 11.82
C LYS A 247 -32.59 -8.61 11.58
N VAL A 248 -32.51 -8.21 10.31
CA VAL A 248 -32.39 -6.80 9.92
C VAL A 248 -33.68 -6.05 10.26
N LEU A 249 -34.85 -6.61 9.95
CA LEU A 249 -36.14 -5.94 10.11
C LEU A 249 -36.73 -5.93 11.52
N VAL A 250 -36.33 -6.84 12.42
CA VAL A 250 -36.94 -6.97 13.77
C VAL A 250 -36.80 -5.71 14.65
N ASN A 251 -35.88 -4.80 14.32
CA ASN A 251 -35.64 -3.54 15.07
C ASN A 251 -35.50 -2.30 14.16
N VAL A 252 -35.94 -2.38 12.90
CA VAL A 252 -36.05 -1.22 11.98
C VAL A 252 -37.39 -0.54 12.20
#